data_AF-A0A3S4KMA1-F1
#
_entry.id   AF-A0A3S4KMA1-F1
#
_cell.length_a   1.000
_cell.length_b   1.000
_cell.length_c   1.000
_cell.angle_alpha   90.00
_cell.angle_beta   90.00
_cell.angle_gamma   90.00
#
_symmetry.space_group_name_H-M   'P 1'
#
loop_
_entity.id
_entity.type
_entity.pdbx_description
1 polymer ?
#
loop_
_entity_poly.entity_id
_entity_poly.type
_entity_poly.pdbx_seq_one_letter_code
_entity_poly.pdbx_strand_id
1 'polypeptide(L)'
;MLSLDNVFDEESFLAFNKRVQDRLKSNEKVTWCCELKLDGLAVSILYENGVLVSAATRGDGTTGEDITSNVRTIRAIPLKLHGENIPARLEVRGEVFLPQAGFEKINEDARRTGGKVFANPRNAAAGSLRQLDPRITAKRPLTFFCYGVGVLEGGELPDTHLGRLLQFKQWGLPVSDRVTLCESAEEVLAFYHKVEEDRPTLGFDIDGRGD
;
A
#
# COMPACT_ATOMS: atom_id res chain seq x y z
N MET A 1 3.95 -9.81 -9.38
CA MET A 1 4.02 -8.88 -8.23
C MET A 1 4.93 -9.46 -7.15
N LEU A 2 6.06 -8.81 -6.88
CA LEU A 2 7.11 -9.34 -5.98
C LEU A 2 6.70 -9.22 -4.50
N SER A 3 7.38 -9.97 -3.62
CA SER A 3 7.44 -9.70 -2.18
C SER A 3 8.66 -8.84 -1.83
N LEU A 4 8.70 -8.35 -0.60
CA LEU A 4 9.89 -7.72 0.00
C LEU A 4 10.60 -8.74 0.90
N ASP A 5 11.94 -8.75 0.84
CA ASP A 5 12.77 -9.35 1.88
C ASP A 5 12.72 -8.46 3.14
N ASN A 6 12.93 -9.07 4.30
CA ASN A 6 12.84 -8.38 5.58
C ASN A 6 14.21 -8.31 6.27
N VAL A 7 14.41 -7.25 7.05
CA VAL A 7 15.49 -7.10 8.04
C VAL A 7 14.83 -6.79 9.38
N PHE A 8 15.48 -7.18 10.47
CA PHE A 8 14.91 -7.08 11.82
C PHE A 8 15.75 -6.25 12.80
N ASP A 9 16.88 -5.73 12.32
CA ASP A 9 17.83 -4.95 13.11
C ASP A 9 18.58 -3.97 12.19
N GLU A 10 19.15 -2.92 12.81
CA GLU A 10 19.86 -1.86 12.09
C GLU A 10 21.10 -2.39 11.36
N GLU A 11 21.83 -3.35 11.93
CA GLU A 11 23.03 -3.92 11.33
C GLU A 11 22.71 -4.61 10.00
N SER A 12 21.61 -5.37 9.96
CA SER A 12 21.08 -6.04 8.77
C SER A 12 20.62 -5.03 7.71
N PHE A 13 20.01 -3.91 8.12
CA PHE A 13 19.67 -2.81 7.23
C PHE A 13 20.93 -2.14 6.65
N LEU A 14 21.92 -1.82 7.48
CA LEU A 14 23.19 -1.23 7.04
C LEU A 14 23.94 -2.18 6.08
N ALA A 15 23.91 -3.48 6.34
CA ALA A 15 24.44 -4.49 5.45
C ALA A 15 23.70 -4.52 4.09
N PHE A 16 22.37 -4.33 4.09
CA PHE A 16 21.59 -4.18 2.86
C PHE A 16 21.98 -2.91 2.09
N ASN A 17 22.04 -1.76 2.76
CA ASN A 17 22.49 -0.50 2.16
C ASN A 17 23.88 -0.67 1.50
N LYS A 18 24.84 -1.28 2.23
CA LYS A 18 26.17 -1.57 1.69
C LYS A 18 26.12 -2.44 0.42
N ARG A 19 25.32 -3.51 0.42
CA ARG A 19 25.16 -4.38 -0.77
C ARG A 19 24.61 -3.63 -1.99
N VAL A 20 23.73 -2.65 -1.78
CA VAL A 20 23.19 -1.82 -2.89
C VAL A 20 24.28 -0.91 -3.44
N GLN A 21 25.00 -0.18 -2.58
CA GLN A 21 26.11 0.71 -2.98
C GLN A 21 27.20 -0.06 -3.75
N ASP A 22 27.64 -1.20 -3.21
CA ASP A 22 28.70 -2.02 -3.82
C ASP A 22 28.29 -2.56 -5.21
N ARG A 23 26.98 -2.81 -5.44
CA ARG A 23 26.46 -3.33 -6.72
C ARG A 23 26.23 -2.26 -7.78
N LEU A 24 25.90 -1.04 -7.40
CA LEU A 24 25.66 0.06 -8.33
C LEU A 24 26.95 0.52 -9.04
N LYS A 25 28.13 0.25 -8.45
CA LYS A 25 29.44 0.65 -9.00
C LYS A 25 29.50 2.14 -9.39
N SER A 26 28.76 2.97 -8.66
CA SER A 26 28.67 4.41 -8.85
C SER A 26 29.08 5.10 -7.55
N ASN A 27 29.64 6.31 -7.67
CA ASN A 27 29.93 7.18 -6.54
C ASN A 27 28.77 8.17 -6.27
N GLU A 28 27.68 8.06 -7.02
CA GLU A 28 26.49 8.87 -6.79
C GLU A 28 25.81 8.46 -5.48
N LYS A 29 25.25 9.44 -4.77
CA LYS A 29 24.49 9.17 -3.56
C LYS A 29 23.20 8.45 -3.92
N VAL A 30 22.87 7.40 -3.16
CA VAL A 30 21.59 6.70 -3.29
C VAL A 30 20.58 7.37 -2.36
N THR A 31 19.50 7.88 -2.95
CA THR A 31 18.35 8.39 -2.19
C THR A 31 17.31 7.28 -2.02
N TRP A 32 16.83 7.13 -0.79
CA TRP A 32 15.79 6.17 -0.41
C TRP A 32 14.44 6.86 -0.32
N CYS A 33 13.40 6.23 -0.88
CA CYS A 33 12.01 6.61 -0.64
C CYS A 33 11.45 5.71 0.46
N CYS A 34 11.27 6.27 1.65
CA CYS A 34 10.82 5.57 2.84
C CYS A 34 9.30 5.70 2.99
N GLU A 35 8.62 4.57 3.20
CA GLU A 35 7.17 4.47 3.27
C GLU A 35 6.74 3.63 4.48
N LEU A 36 5.51 3.86 4.96
CA LEU A 36 4.92 2.99 5.97
C LEU A 36 4.60 1.63 5.38
N LYS A 37 5.06 0.56 6.03
CA LYS A 37 4.67 -0.80 5.66
C LYS A 37 3.29 -1.11 6.26
N LEU A 38 2.23 -0.93 5.47
CA LEU A 38 0.84 -1.10 5.92
C LEU A 38 0.53 -2.57 6.22
N ASP A 39 -0.18 -2.85 7.32
CA ASP A 39 -0.62 -4.21 7.65
C ASP A 39 -2.01 -4.51 7.06
N GLY A 40 -2.02 -4.88 5.77
CA GLY A 40 -3.26 -5.10 5.03
C GLY A 40 -3.19 -6.27 4.04
N LEU A 41 -3.85 -6.06 2.91
CA LEU A 41 -3.84 -6.95 1.77
C LEU A 41 -3.40 -6.19 0.52
N ALA A 42 -2.28 -6.63 -0.05
CA ALA A 42 -1.77 -6.13 -1.31
C ALA A 42 -2.75 -6.36 -2.47
N VAL A 43 -3.02 -5.30 -3.22
CA VAL A 43 -3.89 -5.30 -4.39
C VAL A 43 -3.22 -4.62 -5.59
N SER A 44 -3.66 -5.02 -6.77
CA SER A 44 -3.31 -4.44 -8.05
C SER A 44 -4.58 -3.92 -8.72
N ILE A 45 -4.56 -2.68 -9.21
CA ILE A 45 -5.72 -2.01 -9.82
C ILE A 45 -5.31 -1.52 -11.20
N LEU A 46 -5.98 -2.04 -12.23
CA LEU A 46 -5.73 -1.65 -13.62
C LEU A 46 -6.68 -0.51 -14.01
N TYR A 47 -6.09 0.56 -14.53
CA TYR A 47 -6.77 1.64 -15.21
C TYR A 47 -6.46 1.59 -16.69
N GLU A 48 -7.48 1.69 -17.53
CA GLU A 48 -7.33 1.87 -18.98
C GLU A 48 -7.95 3.20 -19.38
N ASN A 49 -7.17 4.05 -20.05
CA ASN A 49 -7.51 5.44 -20.36
C ASN A 49 -8.07 6.18 -19.14
N GLY A 50 -7.42 5.97 -17.99
CA GLY A 50 -7.80 6.55 -16.70
C GLY A 50 -9.05 5.95 -16.04
N VAL A 51 -9.70 4.93 -16.59
CA VAL A 51 -10.89 4.30 -15.99
C VAL A 51 -10.50 2.98 -15.32
N LEU A 52 -10.91 2.76 -14.07
CA LEU A 52 -10.70 1.48 -13.39
C LEU A 52 -11.44 0.39 -14.16
N VAL A 53 -10.71 -0.61 -14.68
CA VAL A 53 -11.29 -1.75 -15.42
C VAL A 53 -11.27 -3.04 -14.62
N SER A 54 -10.19 -3.31 -13.88
CA SER A 54 -10.06 -4.52 -13.06
C SER A 54 -9.23 -4.26 -11.80
N ALA A 55 -9.42 -5.11 -10.80
CA ALA A 55 -8.55 -5.16 -9.64
C ALA A 55 -8.39 -6.61 -9.15
N ALA A 56 -7.18 -6.96 -8.73
CA ALA A 56 -6.83 -8.29 -8.28
C ALA A 56 -6.10 -8.27 -6.94
N THR A 57 -6.26 -9.34 -6.14
CA THR A 57 -5.36 -9.58 -5.00
C THR A 57 -3.97 -9.95 -5.51
N ARG A 58 -2.94 -9.78 -4.68
CA ARG A 58 -1.59 -10.27 -5.01
C ARG A 58 -1.54 -11.79 -5.24
N GLY A 59 -2.32 -12.56 -4.47
CA GLY A 59 -2.27 -14.01 -4.45
C GLY A 59 -0.86 -14.55 -4.18
N ASP A 60 -0.36 -15.43 -5.05
CA ASP A 60 1.01 -15.98 -4.98
C ASP A 60 2.07 -15.08 -5.66
N GLY A 61 1.66 -13.91 -6.15
CA GLY A 61 2.50 -12.97 -6.90
C GLY A 61 2.42 -13.16 -8.42
N THR A 62 1.86 -14.26 -8.91
CA THR A 62 1.61 -14.53 -10.33
C THR A 62 0.11 -14.59 -10.63
N THR A 63 -0.65 -15.32 -9.82
CA THR A 63 -2.11 -15.47 -9.93
C THR A 63 -2.79 -14.88 -8.71
N GLY A 64 -3.72 -13.95 -8.96
CA GLY A 64 -4.56 -13.31 -7.95
C GLY A 64 -6.04 -13.61 -8.17
N GLU A 65 -6.86 -13.24 -7.19
CA GLU A 65 -8.33 -13.30 -7.29
C GLU A 65 -8.87 -11.99 -7.83
N ASP A 66 -9.84 -12.04 -8.74
CA ASP A 66 -10.58 -10.85 -9.17
C ASP A 66 -11.44 -10.31 -8.02
N ILE A 67 -11.16 -9.08 -7.63
CA ILE A 67 -11.85 -8.33 -6.56
C ILE A 67 -12.38 -7.00 -7.07
N THR A 68 -12.55 -6.84 -8.38
CA THR A 68 -12.94 -5.58 -9.04
C THR A 68 -14.19 -4.97 -8.42
N SER A 69 -15.26 -5.77 -8.29
CA SER A 69 -16.54 -5.31 -7.72
C SER A 69 -16.39 -4.81 -6.27
N ASN A 70 -15.49 -5.43 -5.50
CA ASN A 70 -15.28 -5.12 -4.09
C ASN A 70 -14.41 -3.87 -3.94
N VAL A 71 -13.37 -3.75 -4.76
CA VAL A 71 -12.49 -2.58 -4.83
C VAL A 71 -13.25 -1.32 -5.22
N ARG A 72 -14.22 -1.41 -6.15
CA ARG A 72 -15.09 -0.28 -6.52
C ARG A 72 -15.92 0.28 -5.36
N THR A 73 -16.06 -0.45 -4.25
CA THR A 73 -16.79 0.02 -3.06
C THR A 73 -15.93 0.83 -2.09
N ILE A 74 -14.61 0.80 -2.25
CA ILE A 74 -13.65 1.47 -1.37
C ILE A 74 -13.61 2.95 -1.74
N ARG A 75 -14.11 3.81 -0.86
CA ARG A 75 -14.27 5.26 -1.12
C ARG A 75 -12.96 5.97 -1.46
N ALA A 76 -11.84 5.52 -0.91
CA ALA A 76 -10.53 6.09 -1.15
C ALA A 76 -10.01 5.82 -2.58
N ILE A 77 -10.57 4.83 -3.28
CA ILE A 77 -10.09 4.42 -4.60
C ILE A 77 -10.91 5.14 -5.68
N PRO A 78 -10.31 6.00 -6.51
CA PRO A 78 -11.02 6.66 -7.58
C PRO A 78 -11.45 5.67 -8.67
N LEU A 79 -12.69 5.78 -9.15
CA LEU A 79 -13.13 4.98 -10.31
C LEU A 79 -12.57 5.52 -11.63
N LYS A 80 -12.16 6.78 -11.65
CA LYS A 80 -11.51 7.47 -12.76
C LYS A 80 -10.38 8.34 -12.23
N LEU A 81 -9.22 8.26 -12.86
CA LEU A 81 -8.10 9.16 -12.64
C LEU A 81 -8.41 10.53 -13.27
N HIS A 82 -7.95 11.61 -12.66
CA HIS A 82 -8.21 12.97 -13.12
C HIS A 82 -6.91 13.73 -13.34
N GLY A 83 -6.80 14.46 -14.45
CA GLY A 83 -5.62 15.24 -14.79
C GLY A 83 -5.07 14.89 -16.17
N GLU A 84 -3.89 15.41 -16.46
CA GLU A 84 -3.22 15.25 -17.75
C GLU A 84 -2.21 14.09 -17.72
N ASN A 85 -1.75 13.68 -18.90
CA ASN A 85 -0.69 12.68 -19.10
C ASN A 85 -0.96 11.31 -18.46
N ILE A 86 -2.23 10.93 -18.31
CA ILE A 86 -2.60 9.61 -17.80
C ILE A 86 -2.24 8.55 -18.87
N PRO A 87 -1.47 7.50 -18.54
CA PRO A 87 -1.11 6.45 -19.49
C PRO A 87 -2.34 5.71 -20.02
N ALA A 88 -2.22 5.19 -21.24
CA ALA A 88 -3.27 4.36 -21.84
C ALA A 88 -3.60 3.13 -20.99
N ARG A 89 -2.59 2.48 -20.38
CA ARG A 89 -2.77 1.40 -19.42
C ARG A 89 -1.83 1.57 -18.23
N LEU A 90 -2.38 1.57 -17.03
CA LEU A 90 -1.65 1.77 -15.78
C LEU A 90 -2.12 0.79 -14.70
N GLU A 91 -1.20 -0.04 -14.21
CA GLU A 91 -1.41 -0.88 -13.03
C GLU A 91 -0.89 -0.16 -11.78
N VAL A 92 -1.81 0.24 -10.90
CA VAL A 92 -1.49 0.83 -9.59
C VAL A 92 -1.46 -0.27 -8.55
N ARG A 93 -0.37 -0.35 -7.79
CA ARG A 93 -0.21 -1.29 -6.67
C ARG A 93 -0.27 -0.55 -5.34
N GLY A 94 -0.95 -1.17 -4.39
CA GLY A 94 -1.12 -0.60 -3.06
C GLY A 94 -1.63 -1.62 -2.06
N GLU A 95 -1.89 -1.14 -0.86
CA GLU A 95 -2.38 -1.97 0.23
C GLU A 95 -3.80 -1.54 0.60
N VAL A 96 -4.75 -2.48 0.60
CA VAL A 96 -6.06 -2.28 1.23
C VAL A 96 -5.95 -2.66 2.69
N PHE A 97 -6.33 -1.75 3.58
CA PHE A 97 -6.26 -1.97 5.02
C PHE A 97 -7.51 -1.40 5.72
N LEU A 98 -7.60 -1.69 7.01
CA LEU A 98 -8.73 -1.32 7.84
C LEU A 98 -8.22 -0.51 9.05
N PRO A 99 -8.63 0.76 9.21
CA PRO A 99 -8.28 1.53 10.40
C PRO A 99 -8.81 0.87 11.68
N GLN A 100 -8.12 1.09 12.81
CA GLN A 100 -8.42 0.46 14.09
C GLN A 100 -9.87 0.72 14.55
N ALA A 101 -10.34 1.97 14.45
CA ALA A 101 -11.73 2.32 14.78
C ALA A 101 -12.75 1.56 13.91
N GLY A 102 -12.42 1.32 12.63
CA GLY A 102 -13.24 0.54 11.72
C GLY A 102 -13.28 -0.95 12.08
N PHE A 103 -12.13 -1.49 12.48
CA PHE A 103 -11.98 -2.86 12.97
C PHE A 103 -12.77 -3.11 14.25
N GLU A 104 -12.65 -2.23 15.24
CA GLU A 104 -13.39 -2.32 16.51
C GLU A 104 -14.89 -2.32 16.26
N LYS A 105 -15.38 -1.42 15.39
CA LYS A 105 -16.80 -1.36 15.01
C LYS A 105 -17.29 -2.66 14.37
N ILE A 106 -16.52 -3.23 13.43
CA ILE A 106 -16.87 -4.51 12.79
C ILE A 106 -16.99 -5.61 13.83
N ASN A 107 -16.04 -5.69 14.75
CA ASN A 107 -16.03 -6.72 15.78
C ASN A 107 -17.16 -6.54 16.81
N GLU A 108 -17.51 -5.30 17.16
CA GLU A 108 -18.63 -5.01 18.04
C GLU A 108 -19.98 -5.42 17.42
N ASP A 109 -20.20 -5.06 16.15
CA ASP A 109 -21.40 -5.49 15.42
C ASP A 109 -21.45 -7.02 15.25
N ALA A 110 -20.30 -7.66 15.01
CA ALA A 110 -20.21 -9.11 14.92
C ALA A 110 -20.59 -9.79 16.26
N ARG A 111 -20.07 -9.31 17.39
CA ARG A 111 -20.44 -9.83 18.72
C ARG A 111 -21.94 -9.71 19.00
N ARG A 112 -22.55 -8.57 18.67
CA ARG A 112 -23.98 -8.32 18.88
C ARG A 112 -24.89 -9.19 18.01
N THR A 113 -24.44 -9.55 16.81
CA THR A 113 -25.24 -10.29 15.82
C THR A 113 -24.91 -11.78 15.75
N GLY A 114 -23.97 -12.27 16.57
CA GLY A 114 -23.45 -13.63 16.49
C GLY A 114 -22.60 -13.91 15.24
N GLY A 115 -22.09 -12.85 14.60
CA GLY A 115 -21.24 -12.93 13.42
C GLY A 115 -19.78 -13.29 13.75
N LYS A 116 -18.98 -13.46 12.70
CA LYS A 116 -17.54 -13.76 12.82
C LYS A 116 -16.77 -12.54 13.33
N VAL A 117 -16.11 -12.71 14.48
CA VAL A 117 -15.14 -11.75 15.04
C VAL A 117 -13.77 -12.00 14.42
N PHE A 118 -13.06 -10.93 14.05
CA PHE A 118 -11.71 -10.99 13.48
C PHE A 118 -10.64 -10.79 14.54
N ALA A 119 -9.53 -11.50 14.42
CA ALA A 119 -8.42 -11.43 15.38
C ALA A 119 -7.60 -10.14 15.28
N ASN A 120 -7.44 -9.57 14.08
CA ASN A 120 -6.69 -8.35 13.82
C ASN A 120 -7.23 -7.59 12.59
N PRO A 121 -6.88 -6.30 12.41
CA PRO A 121 -7.31 -5.49 11.27
C PRO A 121 -6.95 -6.09 9.92
N ARG A 122 -5.75 -6.69 9.77
CA ARG A 122 -5.31 -7.37 8.54
C ARG A 122 -6.29 -8.45 8.08
N ASN A 123 -6.67 -9.35 9.00
CA ASN A 123 -7.62 -10.44 8.74
C ASN A 123 -9.02 -9.90 8.44
N ALA A 124 -9.43 -8.82 9.11
CA ALA A 124 -10.69 -8.15 8.84
C ALA A 124 -10.70 -7.49 7.46
N ALA A 125 -9.61 -6.84 7.04
CA ALA A 125 -9.46 -6.26 5.71
C ALA A 125 -9.52 -7.35 4.62
N ALA A 126 -8.72 -8.40 4.75
CA ALA A 126 -8.69 -9.52 3.81
C ALA A 126 -10.05 -10.23 3.70
N GLY A 127 -10.70 -10.52 4.84
CA GLY A 127 -12.02 -11.14 4.85
C GLY A 127 -13.12 -10.23 4.28
N SER A 128 -13.00 -8.91 4.45
CA SER A 128 -13.93 -7.92 3.89
C SER A 128 -13.79 -7.78 2.38
N LEU A 129 -12.56 -7.87 1.87
CA LEU A 129 -12.28 -7.68 0.44
C LEU A 129 -12.60 -8.92 -0.41
N ARG A 130 -12.73 -10.10 0.20
CA ARG A 130 -13.05 -11.38 -0.48
C ARG A 130 -14.51 -11.81 -0.32
N GLN A 131 -15.41 -10.87 -0.03
CA GLN A 131 -16.84 -11.17 0.03
C GLN A 131 -17.38 -11.41 -1.37
N LEU A 132 -18.24 -12.41 -1.54
CA LEU A 132 -18.90 -12.67 -2.83
C LEU A 132 -19.88 -11.56 -3.21
N ASP A 133 -20.54 -10.97 -2.21
CA ASP A 133 -21.46 -9.84 -2.40
C ASP A 133 -20.75 -8.52 -2.07
N PRO A 134 -20.47 -7.65 -3.07
CA PRO A 134 -19.79 -6.38 -2.86
C PRO A 134 -20.57 -5.43 -1.94
N ARG A 135 -21.89 -5.62 -1.78
CA ARG A 135 -22.71 -4.81 -0.85
C ARG A 135 -22.32 -5.06 0.60
N ILE A 136 -21.71 -6.21 0.91
CA ILE A 136 -21.13 -6.48 2.23
C ILE A 136 -19.83 -5.69 2.38
N THR A 137 -18.94 -5.73 1.38
CA THR A 137 -17.70 -4.95 1.37
C THR A 137 -17.96 -3.45 1.49
N ALA A 138 -18.98 -2.92 0.82
CA ALA A 138 -19.36 -1.50 0.86
C ALA A 138 -19.73 -1.00 2.27
N LYS A 139 -20.10 -1.90 3.19
CA LYS A 139 -20.39 -1.57 4.60
C LYS A 139 -19.14 -1.58 5.49
N ARG A 140 -18.02 -2.09 4.98
CA ARG A 140 -16.75 -2.17 5.69
C ARG A 140 -15.96 -0.90 5.42
N PRO A 141 -15.40 -0.22 6.44
CA PRO A 141 -14.66 1.02 6.25
C PRO A 141 -13.23 0.72 5.79
N LEU A 142 -13.09 -0.01 4.68
CA LEU A 142 -11.82 -0.26 4.02
C LEU A 142 -11.27 1.04 3.46
N THR A 143 -9.95 1.16 3.48
CA THR A 143 -9.21 2.25 2.83
C THR A 143 -8.03 1.68 2.06
N PHE A 144 -7.29 2.54 1.37
CA PHE A 144 -6.23 2.18 0.45
C PHE A 144 -5.13 3.24 0.41
N PHE A 145 -3.88 2.81 0.27
CA PHE A 145 -2.77 3.67 -0.14
C PHE A 145 -1.96 2.98 -1.24
N CYS A 146 -1.56 3.76 -2.24
CA CYS A 146 -0.67 3.31 -3.29
C CYS A 146 0.78 3.33 -2.81
N TYR A 147 1.57 2.34 -3.24
CA TYR A 147 3.02 2.29 -3.00
C TYR A 147 3.82 1.97 -4.26
N GLY A 148 3.19 1.71 -5.41
CA GLY A 148 3.95 1.33 -6.59
C GLY A 148 3.16 1.16 -7.87
N VAL A 149 3.91 0.80 -8.92
CA VAL A 149 3.41 0.63 -10.28
C VAL A 149 3.75 -0.77 -10.79
N GLY A 150 2.86 -1.32 -11.61
CA GLY A 150 3.12 -2.53 -12.40
C GLY A 150 3.21 -2.21 -13.89
N VAL A 151 2.27 -2.72 -14.69
CA VAL A 151 2.13 -2.38 -16.12
C VAL A 151 2.03 -0.86 -16.32
N LEU A 152 2.77 -0.33 -17.30
CA LEU A 152 2.72 1.04 -17.78
C LEU A 152 2.84 1.01 -19.32
N GLU A 153 1.80 1.44 -20.03
CA GLU A 153 1.77 1.50 -21.49
C GLU A 153 1.11 2.78 -21.97
N GLY A 154 1.61 3.35 -23.07
CA GLY A 154 1.02 4.53 -23.73
C GLY A 154 1.05 5.80 -22.87
N GLY A 155 2.15 6.03 -22.16
CA GLY A 155 2.39 7.22 -21.34
C GLY A 155 3.74 7.13 -20.63
N GLU A 156 4.09 8.17 -19.90
CA GLU A 156 5.32 8.26 -19.13
C GLU A 156 5.01 8.46 -17.65
N LEU A 157 5.94 8.04 -16.80
CA LEU A 157 5.92 8.31 -15.37
C LEU A 157 7.24 8.94 -14.97
N PRO A 158 7.28 9.71 -13.86
CA PRO A 158 8.52 10.21 -13.31
C PRO A 158 9.57 9.11 -13.11
N ASP A 159 10.84 9.50 -13.22
CA ASP A 159 12.01 8.64 -13.11
C ASP A 159 12.32 8.22 -11.66
N THR A 160 11.82 8.98 -10.67
CA THR A 160 11.93 8.66 -9.24
C THR A 160 10.67 8.02 -8.68
N HIS A 161 10.83 7.12 -7.70
CA HIS A 161 9.70 6.46 -7.03
C HIS A 161 8.77 7.46 -6.33
N LEU A 162 9.33 8.42 -5.57
CA LEU A 162 8.52 9.49 -4.98
C LEU A 162 7.81 10.32 -6.04
N GLY A 163 8.47 10.66 -7.15
CA GLY A 163 7.83 11.37 -8.25
C GLY A 163 6.59 10.64 -8.76
N ARG A 164 6.66 9.30 -8.90
CA ARG A 164 5.51 8.47 -9.28
C ARG A 164 4.38 8.51 -8.25
N LEU A 165 4.70 8.41 -6.96
CA LEU A 165 3.71 8.51 -5.89
C LEU A 165 3.03 9.89 -5.87
N LEU A 166 3.80 10.97 -6.06
CA LEU A 166 3.24 12.32 -6.15
C LEU A 166 2.38 12.49 -7.41
N GLN A 167 2.76 11.89 -8.54
CA GLN A 167 1.94 11.85 -9.74
C GLN A 167 0.61 11.12 -9.49
N PHE A 168 0.63 9.99 -8.78
CA PHE A 168 -0.59 9.28 -8.38
C PHE A 168 -1.48 10.15 -7.51
N LYS A 169 -0.90 10.87 -6.55
CA LYS A 169 -1.64 11.82 -5.71
C LYS A 169 -2.30 12.92 -6.53
N GLN A 170 -1.61 13.46 -7.54
CA GLN A 170 -2.18 14.44 -8.47
C GLN A 170 -3.36 13.85 -9.28
N TRP A 171 -3.28 12.57 -9.65
CA TRP A 171 -4.36 11.87 -10.34
C TRP A 171 -5.56 11.48 -9.46
N GLY A 172 -5.50 11.79 -8.17
CA GLY A 172 -6.57 11.52 -7.19
C GLY A 172 -6.44 10.17 -6.48
N LEU A 173 -5.32 9.46 -6.64
CA LEU A 173 -5.05 8.25 -5.89
C LEU A 173 -4.55 8.58 -4.47
N PRO A 174 -4.93 7.81 -3.45
CA PRO A 174 -4.48 8.05 -2.09
C PRO A 174 -3.03 7.57 -1.93
N VAL A 175 -2.20 8.45 -1.38
CA VAL A 175 -0.79 8.18 -1.02
C VAL A 175 -0.59 8.67 0.41
N SER A 176 0.18 7.92 1.21
CA SER A 176 0.47 8.31 2.58
C SER A 176 1.16 9.67 2.63
N ASP A 177 0.78 10.49 3.61
CA ASP A 177 1.42 11.78 3.92
C ASP A 177 2.79 11.63 4.60
N ARG A 178 3.16 10.41 5.01
CA ARG A 178 4.43 10.10 5.68
C ARG A 178 5.52 9.57 4.75
N VAL A 179 5.28 9.52 3.45
CA VAL A 179 6.33 9.17 2.48
C VAL A 179 7.46 10.21 2.56
N THR A 180 8.69 9.76 2.79
CA THR A 180 9.83 10.63 3.08
C THR A 180 11.05 10.23 2.25
N LEU A 181 11.80 11.20 1.72
CA LEU A 181 13.12 10.94 1.12
C LEU A 181 14.20 10.98 2.19
N CYS A 182 15.12 10.01 2.11
CA CYS A 182 16.30 9.93 2.96
C CYS A 182 17.54 9.81 2.06
N GLU A 183 18.52 10.69 2.22
CA GLU A 183 19.74 10.72 1.40
C GLU A 183 20.89 9.88 2.00
N SER A 184 20.67 9.31 3.17
CA SER A 184 21.67 8.53 3.91
C SER A 184 21.02 7.38 4.69
N ALA A 185 21.80 6.38 5.07
CA ALA A 185 21.30 5.26 5.86
C ALA A 185 20.87 5.72 7.25
N GLU A 186 21.58 6.70 7.80
CA GLU A 186 21.29 7.34 9.08
C GLU A 186 19.94 8.05 9.06
N GLU A 187 19.59 8.74 7.96
CA GLU A 187 18.26 9.33 7.78
C GLU A 187 17.16 8.28 7.67
N VAL A 188 17.43 7.14 7.01
CA VAL A 188 16.46 6.02 6.94
C VAL A 188 16.20 5.45 8.34
N LEU A 189 17.25 5.27 9.15
CA LEU A 189 17.12 4.80 10.53
C LEU A 189 16.38 5.82 11.39
N ALA A 190 16.65 7.12 11.23
CA ALA A 190 15.92 8.17 11.93
C ALA A 190 14.42 8.16 11.56
N PHE A 191 14.09 7.96 10.28
CA PHE A 191 12.71 7.76 9.83
C PHE A 191 12.07 6.53 10.48
N TYR A 192 12.78 5.40 10.50
CA TYR A 192 12.32 4.16 11.12
C TYR A 192 11.95 4.35 12.60
N HIS A 193 12.87 4.92 13.39
CA HIS A 193 12.65 5.20 14.82
C HIS A 193 11.47 6.15 15.05
N LYS A 194 11.34 7.17 14.20
CA LYS A 194 10.22 8.11 14.31
C LYS A 194 8.87 7.44 14.05
N VAL A 195 8.82 6.55 13.05
CA VAL A 195 7.62 5.77 12.75
C VAL A 195 7.28 4.80 13.87
N GLU A 196 8.28 4.18 14.48
CA GLU A 196 8.11 3.29 15.64
C GLU A 196 7.51 4.04 16.83
N GLU A 197 8.05 5.21 17.17
CA GLU A 197 7.54 6.09 18.23
C GLU A 197 6.08 6.54 17.95
N ASP A 198 5.79 6.93 16.70
CA ASP A 198 4.48 7.43 16.31
C ASP A 198 3.44 6.32 16.12
N ARG A 199 3.86 5.04 16.08
CA ARG A 199 3.01 3.88 15.76
C ARG A 199 1.69 3.84 16.54
N PRO A 200 1.63 4.10 17.86
CA PRO A 200 0.38 4.09 18.61
C PRO A 200 -0.61 5.19 18.19
N THR A 201 -0.15 6.22 17.48
CA THR A 201 -0.95 7.41 17.11
C THR A 201 -1.49 7.36 15.68
N LEU A 202 -1.06 6.38 14.86
CA LEU A 202 -1.43 6.31 13.44
C LEU A 202 -2.92 5.98 13.21
N GLY A 203 -3.57 5.29 14.15
CA GLY A 203 -4.97 4.87 14.03
C GLY A 203 -5.20 3.72 13.03
N PHE A 204 -4.13 3.10 12.54
CA PHE A 204 -4.12 1.89 11.72
C PHE A 204 -2.84 1.11 11.96
N ASP A 205 -2.88 -0.19 11.66
CA ASP A 205 -1.73 -1.06 11.90
C ASP A 205 -0.71 -0.95 10.76
N ILE A 206 0.56 -0.87 11.15
CA ILE A 206 1.71 -1.01 10.27
C ILE A 206 2.52 -2.23 10.70
N ASP A 207 3.10 -2.91 9.72
CA ASP A 207 3.92 -4.11 9.88
C ASP A 207 5.41 -3.73 9.73
N GLY A 208 5.97 -3.26 10.83
CA GLY A 208 7.40 -3.10 11.10
C GLY A 208 7.55 -3.31 12.60
N ARG A 209 8.28 -4.32 13.04
CA ARG A 209 8.43 -4.57 14.48
C ARG A 209 9.44 -3.58 15.03
N GLY A 210 8.96 -2.65 15.87
CA GLY A 210 9.58 -2.48 17.18
C GLY A 210 9.29 -3.74 18.00
N ASP A 211 10.32 -4.23 18.70
CA ASP A 211 10.38 -5.51 19.43
C ASP A 211 9.05 -6.10 19.95
#